data_AF-A0A0C3G893-F1
#
_entry.id   AF-A0A0C3G893-F1
#
_cell.length_a   1.000
_cell.length_b   1.000
_cell.length_c   1.000
_cell.angle_alpha   90.00
_cell.angle_beta   90.00
_cell.angle_gamma   90.00
#
_symmetry.space_group_name_H-M   'P 1'
#
loop_
_entity.id
_entity.type
_entity.pdbx_description
1 polymer ?
#
loop_
_entity_poly.entity_id
_entity_poly.type
_entity_poly.pdbx_seq_one_letter_code
_entity_poly.pdbx_strand_id
1 'polypeptide(L)'
;YVSELLYIHTKLMIVDDRKVIMGSANLNDRSQKGDGDSEIALVVEDDDLIDCTMGGEHYPVARFAATLRRALFKEHLGLIPPQDCQDRKEQVTSFMRCAPIPNEDQIGDPYDDLVADPLADSALQLLNDTARKNREVFTEVFKSVPTNLVRDWKAYNVSSTS
;
A
#
# COMPACT_ATOMS: atom_id res chain seq x y z
N TYR A 1 20.02 -9.52 -14.66
CA TYR A 1 19.12 -8.88 -13.68
C TYR A 1 18.29 -9.96 -13.02
N VAL A 2 17.94 -9.81 -11.75
CA VAL A 2 17.02 -10.71 -11.02
C VAL A 2 15.84 -9.87 -10.56
N SER A 3 14.64 -10.43 -10.59
CA SER A 3 13.42 -9.81 -10.07
C SER A 3 12.64 -10.87 -9.30
N GLU A 4 12.05 -10.46 -8.18
CA GLU A 4 11.17 -11.29 -7.38
C GLU A 4 9.91 -10.51 -7.01
N LEU A 5 8.83 -11.25 -6.74
CA LEU A 5 7.59 -10.67 -6.27
C LEU A 5 7.71 -10.25 -4.81
N LEU A 6 7.11 -9.11 -4.47
CA LEU A 6 6.94 -8.71 -3.08
C LEU A 6 5.68 -9.39 -2.55
N TYR A 7 5.85 -10.26 -1.55
CA TYR A 7 4.74 -11.03 -1.00
C TYR A 7 3.85 -10.17 -0.11
N ILE A 8 2.66 -9.83 -0.60
CA ILE A 8 1.66 -9.08 0.17
C ILE A 8 1.01 -10.01 1.19
N HIS A 9 1.54 -10.00 2.41
CA HIS A 9 0.99 -10.77 3.52
C HIS A 9 0.00 -9.97 4.37
N THR A 10 -0.22 -8.70 4.06
CA THR A 10 -1.08 -7.79 4.84
C THR A 10 -2.53 -8.24 4.85
N LYS A 11 -3.22 -8.03 5.98
CA LYS A 11 -4.68 -8.10 6.12
C LYS A 11 -5.15 -6.79 6.71
N LEU A 12 -5.40 -5.83 5.83
CA LEU A 12 -5.69 -4.44 6.15
C LEU A 12 -6.87 -3.97 5.30
N MET A 13 -7.79 -3.24 5.93
CA MET A 13 -8.87 -2.53 5.26
C MET A 13 -8.91 -1.12 5.83
N ILE A 14 -8.95 -0.12 4.95
CA ILE A 14 -9.13 1.28 5.30
C ILE A 14 -10.43 1.73 4.64
N VAL A 15 -11.33 2.32 5.40
CA VAL A 15 -12.66 2.74 4.94
C VAL A 15 -12.79 4.24 5.13
N ASP A 16 -13.03 4.94 4.02
CA ASP A 16 -13.28 6.39 3.92
C ASP A 16 -12.24 7.29 4.61
N ASP A 17 -11.00 6.83 4.78
CA ASP A 17 -9.98 7.45 5.64
C ASP A 17 -10.53 7.77 7.06
N ARG A 18 -11.45 6.93 7.57
CA ARG A 18 -12.09 7.06 8.90
C ARG A 18 -11.86 5.87 9.81
N LYS A 19 -11.86 4.66 9.23
CA LYS A 19 -11.77 3.41 9.99
C LYS A 19 -10.69 2.53 9.40
N VAL A 20 -9.95 1.86 10.28
CA VAL A 20 -8.96 0.86 9.89
C VAL A 20 -9.28 -0.45 10.56
N ILE A 21 -9.32 -1.53 9.79
CA ILE A 21 -9.34 -2.90 10.29
C ILE A 21 -8.02 -3.54 9.92
N MET A 22 -7.29 -4.05 10.91
CA MET A 22 -6.02 -4.73 10.69
C MET A 22 -5.89 -5.94 11.61
N GLY A 23 -5.24 -7.00 11.14
CA GLY A 23 -5.11 -8.22 11.93
C GLY A 23 -4.48 -9.38 11.20
N SER A 24 -4.80 -10.59 11.65
CA SER A 24 -4.33 -11.84 11.05
C SER A 24 -5.33 -12.45 10.04
N ALA A 25 -6.61 -12.11 10.15
CA ALA A 25 -7.70 -12.70 9.37
C ALA A 25 -7.61 -12.39 7.87
N ASN A 26 -7.44 -13.43 7.04
CA ASN A 26 -7.52 -13.31 5.59
C ASN A 26 -8.98 -13.08 5.12
N LEU A 27 -9.14 -12.54 3.91
CA LEU A 27 -10.44 -12.53 3.23
C LEU A 27 -10.74 -13.90 2.60
N ASN A 28 -11.08 -14.88 3.45
CA ASN A 28 -11.53 -16.20 3.03
C ASN A 28 -12.36 -16.87 4.13
N ASP A 29 -13.08 -17.93 3.78
CA ASP A 29 -13.93 -18.68 4.70
C ASP A 29 -13.18 -19.22 5.93
N ARG A 30 -11.90 -19.60 5.76
CA ARG A 30 -11.10 -20.19 6.84
C ARG A 30 -10.85 -19.20 7.97
N SER A 31 -10.62 -17.93 7.66
CA SER A 31 -10.41 -16.87 8.65
C SER A 31 -11.71 -16.17 9.08
N GLN A 32 -12.78 -16.21 8.28
CA GLN A 32 -13.97 -15.36 8.50
C GLN A 32 -15.19 -16.10 9.10
N LYS A 33 -15.30 -17.42 8.98
CA LYS A 33 -16.48 -18.17 9.46
C LYS A 33 -16.58 -18.29 10.98
N GLY A 34 -15.48 -18.06 11.70
CA GLY A 34 -15.41 -18.15 13.17
C GLY A 34 -15.33 -19.58 13.72
N ASP A 35 -15.63 -20.60 12.92
CA ASP A 35 -15.39 -22.03 13.23
C ASP A 35 -14.16 -22.61 12.49
N GLY A 36 -13.43 -21.75 11.77
CA GLY A 36 -12.17 -22.07 11.09
C GLY A 36 -10.94 -21.80 11.96
N ASP A 37 -9.98 -21.04 11.45
CA ASP A 37 -8.78 -20.66 12.20
C ASP A 37 -9.11 -19.62 13.28
N SER A 38 -8.36 -19.63 14.38
CA SER A 38 -8.41 -18.55 15.39
C SER A 38 -7.65 -17.33 14.87
N GLU A 39 -8.33 -16.20 14.79
CA GLU A 39 -7.79 -14.95 14.26
C GLU A 39 -7.95 -13.81 15.27
N ILE A 40 -7.14 -12.76 15.13
CA ILE A 40 -7.27 -11.51 15.89
C ILE A 40 -7.31 -10.34 14.92
N ALA A 41 -8.17 -9.37 15.21
CA ALA A 41 -8.26 -8.12 14.47
C ALA A 41 -8.50 -6.94 15.42
N LEU A 42 -7.96 -5.79 15.05
CA LEU A 42 -8.18 -4.51 15.69
C LEU A 42 -8.97 -3.61 14.73
N VAL A 43 -9.98 -2.93 15.26
CA VAL A 43 -10.66 -1.83 14.58
C VAL A 43 -10.20 -0.54 15.23
N VAL A 44 -9.65 0.37 14.43
CA VAL A 44 -9.21 1.70 14.87
C VAL A 44 -10.18 2.73 14.31
N GLU A 45 -10.83 3.45 15.22
CA GLU A 45 -11.63 4.64 14.97
C GLU A 45 -11.02 5.76 15.81
N ASP A 46 -10.56 6.81 15.13
CA ASP A 46 -9.83 7.91 15.74
C ASP A 46 -10.67 9.19 15.68
N ASP A 47 -10.72 9.90 16.81
CA ASP A 47 -11.48 11.14 16.98
C ASP A 47 -10.65 12.38 16.57
N ASP A 48 -9.34 12.25 16.37
CA ASP A 48 -8.49 13.32 15.82
C ASP A 48 -8.78 13.48 14.32
N LEU A 49 -9.61 14.48 14.01
CA LEU A 49 -10.03 14.77 12.65
C LEU A 49 -9.15 15.83 12.00
N ILE A 50 -8.75 15.57 10.76
CA ILE A 50 -8.04 16.51 9.91
C ILE A 50 -8.89 16.88 8.70
N ASP A 51 -8.71 18.10 8.22
CA ASP A 51 -9.33 18.55 6.98
C ASP A 51 -8.67 17.89 5.77
N CYS A 52 -9.50 17.32 4.89
CA CYS A 52 -9.09 16.70 3.64
C CYS A 52 -10.16 16.96 2.57
N THR A 53 -9.88 16.55 1.34
CA THR A 53 -10.87 16.42 0.28
C THR A 53 -11.10 14.96 -0.06
N MET A 54 -12.33 14.64 -0.46
CA MET A 54 -12.69 13.34 -1.01
C MET A 54 -13.53 13.56 -2.28
N GLY A 55 -12.94 13.30 -3.44
CA GLY A 55 -13.57 13.60 -4.72
C GLY A 55 -13.73 15.11 -4.97
N GLY A 56 -12.79 15.91 -4.45
CA GLY A 56 -12.80 17.37 -4.57
C GLY A 56 -13.71 18.11 -3.58
N GLU A 57 -14.54 17.40 -2.82
CA GLU A 57 -15.39 17.98 -1.78
C GLU A 57 -14.69 17.94 -0.41
N HIS A 58 -14.91 18.96 0.42
CA HIS A 58 -14.39 18.97 1.79
C HIS A 58 -14.96 17.78 2.58
N TYR A 59 -14.07 16.96 3.13
CA TYR A 59 -14.43 15.78 3.88
C TYR A 59 -13.45 15.62 5.05
N PRO A 60 -13.92 15.78 6.31
CA PRO A 60 -13.06 15.51 7.45
C PRO A 60 -12.71 14.01 7.47
N VAL A 61 -11.46 13.69 7.81
CA VAL A 61 -10.94 12.31 7.88
C VAL A 61 -10.24 12.07 9.21
N ALA A 62 -10.13 10.82 9.63
CA ALA A 62 -9.43 10.47 10.87
C ALA A 62 -7.92 10.43 10.62
N ARG A 63 -7.12 11.11 11.47
CA ARG A 63 -5.67 11.27 11.26
C ARG A 63 -4.99 9.92 11.07
N PHE A 64 -5.25 8.94 11.94
CA PHE A 64 -4.64 7.61 11.82
C PHE A 64 -4.94 6.94 10.48
N ALA A 65 -6.21 6.89 10.07
CA ALA A 65 -6.61 6.21 8.84
C ALA A 65 -6.04 6.90 7.58
N ALA A 66 -6.15 8.23 7.53
CA ALA A 66 -5.66 9.04 6.41
C ALA A 66 -4.14 8.92 6.26
N THR A 67 -3.39 9.11 7.35
CA THR A 67 -1.91 9.05 7.30
C THR A 67 -1.40 7.65 6.97
N LEU A 68 -2.03 6.59 7.49
CA LEU A 68 -1.69 5.21 7.14
C LEU A 68 -1.89 4.94 5.64
N ARG A 69 -3.05 5.31 5.08
CA ARG A 69 -3.32 5.11 3.65
C ARG A 69 -2.36 5.93 2.78
N ARG A 70 -2.08 7.18 3.13
CA ARG A 70 -1.11 8.04 2.42
C ARG A 70 0.28 7.43 2.43
N ALA A 71 0.75 6.94 3.58
CA ALA A 71 2.05 6.28 3.68
C ALA A 71 2.15 5.07 2.75
N LEU A 72 1.13 4.20 2.73
CA LEU A 72 1.08 3.03 1.85
C LEU A 72 1.03 3.41 0.37
N PHE A 73 0.27 4.45 0.01
CA PHE A 73 0.24 4.96 -1.36
C PHE A 73 1.61 5.49 -1.77
N LYS A 74 2.25 6.31 -0.92
CA LYS A 74 3.59 6.84 -1.20
C LYS A 74 4.61 5.71 -1.37
N GLU A 75 4.56 4.68 -0.53
CA GLU A 75 5.43 3.50 -0.66
C GLU A 75 5.22 2.79 -2.01
N HIS A 76 3.98 2.44 -2.35
CA HIS A 76 3.68 1.68 -3.57
C HIS A 76 3.86 2.48 -4.87
N LEU A 77 3.78 3.80 -4.81
CA LEU A 77 3.99 4.70 -5.94
C LEU A 77 5.44 5.19 -6.07
N GLY A 78 6.33 4.81 -5.15
CA GLY A 78 7.72 5.27 -5.15
C GLY A 78 7.87 6.76 -4.84
N LEU A 79 6.98 7.32 -4.03
CA LEU A 79 6.98 8.73 -3.60
C LEU A 79 7.68 8.94 -2.25
N ILE A 80 8.30 7.89 -1.70
CA ILE A 80 9.14 7.98 -0.50
C ILE A 80 10.61 8.21 -0.89
N PRO A 81 11.39 8.91 -0.05
CA PRO A 81 12.83 9.03 -0.27
C PRO A 81 13.51 7.66 -0.36
N PRO A 82 14.51 7.50 -1.24
CA PRO A 82 15.27 6.25 -1.32
C PRO A 82 16.04 6.04 -0.01
N GLN A 83 16.02 4.79 0.48
CA GLN A 83 16.85 4.41 1.61
C GLN A 83 18.27 4.14 1.12
N ASP A 84 19.23 4.94 1.59
CA ASP A 84 20.65 4.71 1.29
C ASP A 84 21.21 3.62 2.20
N CYS A 85 21.68 2.52 1.61
CA CYS A 85 22.30 1.39 2.30
C CYS A 85 23.83 1.47 2.35
N GLN A 86 24.44 2.50 1.76
CA GLN A 86 25.89 2.68 1.72
C GLN A 86 26.44 3.21 3.04
N ASP A 87 25.72 4.14 3.68
CA ASP A 87 26.07 4.67 4.99
C ASP A 87 25.37 3.87 6.09
N ARG A 88 26.15 3.12 6.89
CA ARG A 88 25.68 2.39 8.09
C ARG A 88 25.16 3.27 9.22
N LYS A 89 24.99 4.57 8.99
CA LYS A 89 24.42 5.51 9.97
C LYS A 89 22.91 5.45 9.88
N GLU A 90 22.33 4.41 10.46
CA GLU A 90 20.89 4.34 10.67
C GLU A 90 20.45 5.56 11.48
N GLN A 91 19.60 6.40 10.88
CA GLN A 91 18.97 7.50 11.59
C GLN A 91 17.75 6.95 12.32
N VAL A 92 17.69 7.16 13.63
CA VAL A 92 16.52 6.78 14.43
C VAL A 92 15.33 7.62 13.96
N THR A 93 14.37 6.98 13.31
CA THR A 93 13.13 7.63 12.90
C THR A 93 12.16 7.71 14.08
N SER A 94 11.17 8.59 13.98
CA SER A 94 10.11 8.68 14.98
C SER A 94 9.36 7.36 15.18
N PHE A 95 9.18 6.57 14.10
CA PHE A 95 8.56 5.24 14.11
C PHE A 95 9.35 4.16 14.87
N MET A 96 10.63 4.38 15.18
CA MET A 96 11.44 3.47 15.99
C MET A 96 11.32 3.75 17.50
N ARG A 97 10.58 4.80 17.89
CA ARG A 97 10.39 5.18 19.28
C ARG A 97 9.19 4.46 19.88
N CYS A 98 9.29 4.09 21.16
CA CYS A 98 8.16 3.53 21.88
C CYS A 98 7.15 4.62 22.25
N ALA A 99 5.89 4.20 22.46
CA ALA A 99 4.90 5.03 23.12
C ALA A 99 5.45 5.57 24.45
N PRO A 100 5.15 6.83 24.84
CA PRO A 100 4.12 7.70 24.29
C PRO A 100 4.62 8.72 23.25
N ILE A 101 5.84 8.56 22.70
CA ILE A 101 6.39 9.54 21.77
C ILE A 101 5.59 9.48 20.45
N PRO A 102 4.98 10.59 19.99
CA PRO A 102 4.22 10.57 18.75
C PRO A 102 5.14 10.42 17.54
N ASN A 103 4.63 9.76 16.49
CA ASN A 103 5.29 9.72 15.20
C ASN A 103 5.29 11.11 14.55
N GLU A 104 6.28 11.38 13.71
CA GLU A 104 6.33 12.62 12.94
C GLU A 104 5.18 12.67 11.93
N ASP A 105 4.50 13.81 11.88
CA ASP A 105 3.45 14.06 10.91
C ASP A 105 4.09 14.37 9.54
N GLN A 106 3.67 13.63 8.51
CA GLN A 106 4.16 13.77 7.14
C GLN A 106 3.11 14.44 6.23
N ILE A 107 2.03 14.98 6.79
CA ILE A 107 0.99 15.69 6.04
C ILE A 107 1.55 16.99 5.45
N GLY A 108 1.20 17.27 4.20
CA GLY A 108 1.53 18.53 3.51
C GLY A 108 2.90 18.56 2.82
N ASP A 109 3.60 17.43 2.76
CA ASP A 109 4.68 17.24 1.79
C ASP A 109 4.09 17.28 0.36
N PRO A 110 4.75 17.91 -0.64
CA PRO A 110 4.34 17.83 -2.04
C PRO A 110 3.97 16.44 -2.54
N TYR A 111 4.63 15.38 -2.07
CA TYR A 111 4.30 14.00 -2.40
C TYR A 111 3.07 13.46 -1.65
N ASP A 112 2.79 13.97 -0.46
CA ASP A 112 1.58 13.68 0.30
C ASP A 112 0.35 14.26 -0.40
N ASP A 113 0.46 15.47 -0.91
CA ASP A 113 -0.63 16.17 -1.62
C ASP A 113 -1.10 15.41 -2.87
N LEU A 114 -0.18 14.73 -3.58
CA LEU A 114 -0.51 13.91 -4.76
C LEU A 114 -1.43 12.74 -4.43
N VAL A 115 -1.42 12.28 -3.19
CA VAL A 115 -2.17 11.11 -2.74
C VAL A 115 -3.17 11.47 -1.65
N ALA A 116 -3.36 12.75 -1.31
CA ALA A 116 -4.18 13.19 -0.20
C ALA A 116 -5.66 12.82 -0.39
N ASP A 117 -6.20 13.11 -1.58
CA ASP A 117 -7.56 12.76 -2.00
C ASP A 117 -7.54 11.44 -2.79
N PRO A 118 -8.02 10.32 -2.20
CA PRO A 118 -7.97 9.02 -2.86
C PRO A 118 -8.96 8.87 -4.03
N LEU A 119 -9.95 9.76 -4.15
CA LEU A 119 -10.95 9.74 -5.23
C LEU A 119 -10.67 10.75 -6.33
N ALA A 120 -9.64 11.60 -6.17
CA ALA A 120 -9.24 12.53 -7.22
C ALA A 120 -8.77 11.78 -8.47
N ASP A 121 -9.20 12.25 -9.65
CA ASP A 121 -8.82 11.68 -10.94
C ASP A 121 -7.29 11.63 -11.11
N SER A 122 -6.57 12.64 -10.60
CA SER A 122 -5.10 12.69 -10.63
C SER A 122 -4.47 11.55 -9.84
N ALA A 123 -4.96 11.26 -8.63
CA ALA A 123 -4.46 10.17 -7.79
C ALA A 123 -4.76 8.79 -8.41
N LEU A 124 -5.97 8.62 -8.94
CA LEU A 124 -6.36 7.39 -9.65
C LEU A 124 -5.55 7.18 -10.93
N GLN A 125 -5.30 8.25 -11.70
CA GLN A 125 -4.43 8.19 -12.88
C GLN A 125 -3.00 7.81 -12.51
N LEU A 126 -2.43 8.45 -11.48
CA LEU A 126 -1.09 8.15 -10.99
C LEU A 126 -0.95 6.67 -10.59
N LEU A 127 -1.93 6.13 -9.86
CA LEU A 127 -1.96 4.73 -9.47
C LEU A 127 -2.03 3.78 -10.67
N ASN A 128 -2.97 4.01 -11.59
CA ASN A 128 -3.17 3.16 -12.76
C ASN A 128 -1.98 3.20 -13.72
N ASP A 129 -1.41 4.39 -13.94
CA ASP A 129 -0.27 4.58 -14.82
C ASP A 129 0.99 3.94 -14.26
N THR A 130 1.23 4.05 -12.95
CA THR A 130 2.36 3.41 -12.28
C THR A 130 2.25 1.90 -12.36
N ALA A 131 1.08 1.33 -12.07
CA ALA A 131 0.84 -0.11 -12.18
C ALA A 131 1.04 -0.62 -13.62
N ARG A 132 0.54 0.11 -14.62
CA ARG A 132 0.68 -0.22 -16.04
C ARG A 132 2.13 -0.17 -16.51
N LYS A 133 2.84 0.94 -16.27
CA LYS A 133 4.25 1.11 -16.65
C LYS A 133 5.13 0.06 -16.00
N ASN A 134 4.97 -0.16 -14.69
CA ASN A 134 5.75 -1.17 -13.97
C ASN A 134 5.52 -2.55 -14.56
N ARG A 135 4.26 -2.93 -14.80
CA ARG A 135 3.93 -4.22 -15.41
C ARG A 135 4.56 -4.39 -16.80
N GLU A 136 4.51 -3.38 -17.65
CA GLU A 136 5.10 -3.42 -18.99
C GLU A 136 6.61 -3.65 -18.92
N VAL A 137 7.32 -2.87 -18.09
CA VAL A 137 8.77 -3.00 -17.88
C VAL A 137 9.14 -4.36 -17.31
N PHE A 138 8.43 -4.85 -16.28
CA PHE A 138 8.71 -6.17 -15.71
C PHE A 138 8.46 -7.31 -16.71
N THR A 139 7.42 -7.19 -17.53
CA THR A 139 7.12 -8.18 -18.58
C THR A 139 8.20 -8.20 -19.66
N GLU A 140 8.68 -7.03 -20.09
CA GLU A 140 9.71 -6.91 -21.14
C GLU A 140 11.08 -7.41 -20.66
N VAL A 141 11.50 -6.98 -19.47
CA VAL A 141 12.86 -7.24 -18.97
C VAL A 141 13.00 -8.65 -18.38
N PHE A 142 11.98 -9.13 -17.65
CA PHE A 142 12.08 -10.36 -16.87
C PHE A 142 11.18 -11.50 -17.36
N LYS A 143 10.24 -11.23 -18.28
CA LYS A 143 9.21 -12.21 -18.72
C LYS A 143 8.53 -12.90 -17.53
N SER A 144 8.24 -12.13 -16.47
CA SER A 144 7.73 -12.66 -15.22
C SER A 144 6.33 -13.28 -15.37
N VAL A 145 6.06 -14.27 -14.51
CA VAL A 145 4.74 -14.90 -14.35
C VAL A 145 4.19 -14.54 -12.97
N PRO A 146 2.88 -14.36 -12.80
CA PRO A 146 1.81 -14.47 -13.81
C PRO A 146 1.76 -13.30 -14.81
N THR A 147 1.27 -13.56 -16.03
CA THR A 147 1.09 -12.55 -17.09
C THR A 147 -0.14 -12.85 -17.95
N ASN A 148 -0.80 -11.81 -18.50
CA ASN A 148 -1.97 -12.00 -19.40
C ASN A 148 -1.61 -12.64 -20.75
N LEU A 149 -0.32 -12.78 -21.06
CA LEU A 149 0.18 -13.43 -22.28
C LEU A 149 0.10 -14.96 -22.20
N VAL A 150 0.13 -15.51 -20.99
CA VAL A 150 0.05 -16.96 -20.75
C VAL A 150 -1.33 -17.28 -20.19
N ARG A 151 -2.17 -17.89 -21.04
CA ARG A 151 -3.56 -18.24 -20.68
C ARG A 151 -3.78 -19.73 -20.46
N ASP A 152 -2.78 -20.54 -20.83
CA ASP A 152 -2.82 -21.99 -20.68
C ASP A 152 -1.40 -22.55 -20.43
N TRP A 153 -1.34 -23.82 -20.03
CA TRP A 153 -0.10 -24.53 -19.74
C TRP A 153 0.82 -24.71 -20.96
N LYS A 154 0.27 -24.71 -22.18
CA LYS A 154 1.08 -24.85 -23.39
C LYS A 154 1.86 -23.56 -23.66
N ALA A 155 1.19 -22.42 -23.52
CA ALA A 155 1.80 -21.09 -23.61
C ALA A 155 2.85 -20.87 -22.51
N TYR A 156 2.62 -21.42 -21.31
CA TYR A 156 3.59 -21.36 -20.20
C TYR A 156 4.91 -22.05 -20.55
N ASN A 157 4.83 -23.30 -21.03
CA ASN A 157 6.02 -24.10 -21.33
C ASN A 157 6.90 -23.46 -22.41
N VAL A 158 6.31 -22.81 -23.41
CA VAL A 158 7.05 -22.10 -24.47
C VAL A 158 7.77 -20.86 -23.91
N SER A 159 7.16 -20.17 -22.94
CA SER A 159 7.74 -18.98 -22.31
C SER A 159 8.88 -19.28 -21.34
N SER A 160 8.88 -20.45 -20.69
CA SER A 160 9.89 -20.84 -19.69
C SER A 160 11.19 -21.41 -20.26
N THR A 161 11.21 -21.84 -21.53
CA THR A 161 12.37 -22.46 -22.19
C THR A 161 13.19 -21.51 -23.07
N SER A 162 12.94 -20.19 -23.01
CA SER A 162 13.56 -19.18 -23.90
C SER A 162 14.36 -18.10 -23.18
#